data_AF-A0A177DE11-F1
#
_entry.id   AF-A0A177DE11-F1
#
_cell.length_a   1.000
_cell.length_b   1.000
_cell.length_c   1.000
_cell.angle_alpha   90.00
_cell.angle_beta   90.00
_cell.angle_gamma   90.00
#
_symmetry.space_group_name_H-M   'P 1'
#
loop_
_entity.id
_entity.type
_entity.pdbx_description
1 polymer ?
#
loop_
_entity_poly.entity_id
_entity_poly.type
_entity_poly.pdbx_seq_one_letter_code
_entity_poly.pdbx_strand_id
1 'polypeptide(L)'
;MKYSTFLAAQLASSAAAVRLAPRENPRVVRLDTQRRNIVNPVAHDQLRRRQKVVQETLDNLETLYFANASLGTPEQNFRLHIDTGSSDLWVNSVNSNLCSQGGNQCGQSGTYNANDSSTYNYVNGAFNISYVDGSGASGDYATDTFRLGGQTIKDLQFGIGYVSSSPEGILGIGYTINEVAVGRAGLDPYPNLPQKLKDDGTINSNAYSLWLNDLDASTGSILFGGVDTDKYQGELQTLPIIPERGQYAEFIIALTGMGRDGKNGSIFENSNVPVLLDSGSSLMYLPDNVASSLYQTFDAQYDASQGAAFVDCDLANQQGSLEFNFSGVQISVPLNELVIVAAVSRGRPVCILGIGPAGQSVAVLGDTFLRSAYVVYDLENNEISLAQTNFNATSENIQEIREGSDGVPNATGVAGAVSTAAVGTGGPRVNGPSVTGGGGGIETSTAAAMPVATANPWIGGAAIAGAGILMGFNGF
;
A
#
# COMPACT_ATOMS: atom_id res chain seq x y z
N MET A 1 -77.10 13.68 -36.52
CA MET A 1 -76.39 14.62 -35.63
C MET A 1 -76.22 13.91 -34.30
N LYS A 2 -75.05 13.60 -33.72
CA LYS A 2 -73.64 13.93 -33.93
C LYS A 2 -72.84 12.70 -33.44
N TYR A 3 -71.75 12.34 -34.12
CA TYR A 3 -70.79 11.35 -33.62
C TYR A 3 -69.87 12.04 -32.59
N SER A 4 -69.75 11.45 -31.40
CA SER A 4 -68.78 11.87 -30.38
C SER A 4 -67.48 11.10 -30.57
N THR A 5 -66.42 11.81 -30.95
CA THR A 5 -65.06 11.30 -31.03
C THR A 5 -64.32 11.69 -29.75
N PHE A 6 -63.88 10.71 -28.95
CA PHE A 6 -62.97 10.93 -27.84
C PHE A 6 -61.55 11.11 -28.40
N LEU A 7 -60.92 12.25 -28.10
CA LEU A 7 -59.50 12.49 -28.38
C LEU A 7 -58.71 12.30 -27.07
N ALA A 8 -57.94 11.22 -26.98
CA ALA A 8 -56.99 11.01 -25.90
C ALA A 8 -55.71 11.82 -26.21
N ALA A 9 -55.41 12.82 -25.39
CA ALA A 9 -54.16 13.57 -25.47
C ALA A 9 -53.07 12.81 -24.68
N GLN A 10 -52.06 12.30 -25.39
CA GLN A 10 -50.83 11.80 -24.77
C GLN A 10 -49.96 12.98 -24.36
N LEU A 11 -49.69 13.10 -23.06
CA LEU A 11 -48.64 13.97 -22.51
C LEU A 11 -47.29 13.26 -22.67
N ALA A 12 -46.51 13.66 -23.67
CA ALA A 12 -45.11 13.28 -23.77
C ALA A 12 -44.27 14.20 -22.86
N SER A 13 -43.89 13.72 -21.68
CA SER A 13 -42.92 14.37 -20.81
C SER A 13 -41.52 14.29 -21.43
N SER A 14 -41.01 15.43 -21.89
CA SER A 14 -39.63 15.57 -22.37
C SER A 14 -38.71 15.69 -21.14
N ALA A 15 -38.08 14.59 -20.75
CA ALA A 15 -36.96 14.62 -19.82
C ALA A 15 -35.73 15.13 -20.59
N ALA A 16 -35.44 16.43 -20.49
CA ALA A 16 -34.16 16.96 -20.92
C ALA A 16 -33.10 16.47 -19.93
N ALA A 17 -32.36 15.43 -20.30
CA ALA A 17 -31.14 15.04 -19.62
C ALA A 17 -30.15 16.21 -19.76
N VAL A 18 -29.91 16.94 -18.67
CA VAL A 18 -28.84 17.93 -18.59
C VAL A 18 -27.53 17.15 -18.62
N ARG A 19 -26.95 16.99 -19.82
CA ARG A 19 -25.55 16.63 -19.95
C ARG A 19 -24.74 17.88 -19.58
N LEU A 20 -24.29 17.94 -18.33
CA LEU A 20 -23.32 18.93 -17.87
C LEU A 20 -22.08 18.81 -18.76
N ALA A 21 -21.78 19.86 -19.53
CA ALA A 21 -20.54 19.96 -20.26
C ALA A 21 -19.36 19.91 -19.27
N PRO A 22 -18.26 19.19 -19.59
CA PRO A 22 -17.03 19.25 -18.80
C PRO A 22 -16.60 20.72 -18.65
N ARG A 23 -16.17 21.12 -17.46
CA ARG A 23 -15.51 22.43 -17.27
C ARG A 23 -14.24 22.47 -18.11
N GLU A 24 -13.92 23.64 -18.68
CA GLU A 24 -12.70 23.84 -19.48
C GLU A 24 -11.39 23.67 -18.68
N ASN A 25 -11.45 23.68 -17.34
CA ASN A 25 -10.33 23.35 -16.45
C ASN A 25 -10.83 22.50 -15.26
N PRO A 26 -10.65 21.17 -15.27
CA PRO A 26 -11.02 20.32 -14.15
C PRO A 26 -10.10 20.60 -12.95
N ARG A 27 -10.65 20.62 -11.71
CA ARG A 27 -9.85 20.77 -10.47
C ARG A 27 -9.16 19.45 -10.12
N VAL A 28 -8.14 19.14 -10.90
CA VAL A 28 -7.38 17.90 -10.81
C VAL A 28 -5.90 18.23 -10.71
N VAL A 29 -5.22 17.59 -9.76
CA VAL A 29 -3.76 17.64 -9.66
C VAL A 29 -3.21 16.33 -10.18
N ARG A 30 -2.52 16.39 -11.32
CA ARG A 30 -1.85 15.22 -11.91
C ARG A 30 -0.42 15.12 -11.43
N LEU A 31 -0.02 13.88 -11.16
CA LEU A 31 1.37 13.48 -10.97
C LEU A 31 1.68 12.30 -11.86
N ASP A 32 2.76 12.39 -12.61
CA ASP A 32 3.33 11.22 -13.24
C ASP A 32 4.16 10.48 -12.19
N THR A 33 3.94 9.18 -12.07
CA THR A 33 4.77 8.32 -11.21
C THR A 33 5.97 7.84 -12.01
N GLN A 34 7.11 7.65 -11.35
CA GLN A 34 8.29 7.08 -11.98
C GLN A 34 8.55 5.70 -11.38
N ARG A 35 8.52 4.67 -12.24
CA ARG A 35 8.97 3.32 -11.91
C ARG A 35 10.48 3.22 -12.18
N ARG A 36 11.22 2.55 -11.30
CA ARG A 36 12.65 2.31 -11.47
C ARG A 36 12.96 0.81 -11.49
N ASN A 37 13.88 0.40 -12.37
CA ASN A 37 14.44 -0.95 -12.40
C ASN A 37 15.56 -1.10 -11.38
N ILE A 38 15.70 -2.27 -10.77
CA ILE A 38 16.45 -2.45 -9.53
C ILE A 38 17.08 -3.84 -9.46
N VAL A 39 17.84 -4.14 -8.42
CA VAL A 39 18.18 -5.50 -8.07
C VAL A 39 17.58 -5.82 -6.70
N ASN A 40 16.67 -6.79 -6.63
CA ASN A 40 16.11 -7.48 -5.44
C ASN A 40 14.90 -6.83 -4.71
N PRO A 41 13.70 -6.81 -5.33
CA PRO A 41 12.45 -6.31 -4.71
C PRO A 41 12.01 -7.10 -3.47
N VAL A 42 12.48 -8.34 -3.34
CA VAL A 42 12.15 -9.23 -2.22
C VAL A 42 12.75 -8.74 -0.92
N ALA A 43 14.00 -8.27 -0.93
CA ALA A 43 14.67 -7.82 0.29
C ALA A 43 13.95 -6.64 0.94
N HIS A 44 13.48 -5.67 0.15
CA HIS A 44 12.65 -4.55 0.63
C HIS A 44 11.35 -5.06 1.28
N ASP A 45 10.68 -5.98 0.61
CA ASP A 45 9.40 -6.52 1.06
C ASP A 45 9.54 -7.50 2.25
N GLN A 46 10.69 -8.16 2.38
CA GLN A 46 11.05 -8.97 3.55
C GLN A 46 11.44 -8.12 4.74
N LEU A 47 12.18 -7.02 4.51
CA LEU A 47 12.32 -5.98 5.51
C LEU A 47 10.89 -5.71 5.97
N ARG A 48 9.91 -5.49 5.05
CA ARG A 48 8.45 -5.21 5.31
C ARG A 48 7.73 -6.15 6.23
N ARG A 49 8.27 -7.32 6.58
CA ARG A 49 7.47 -8.38 7.21
C ARG A 49 8.18 -9.15 8.33
N ARG A 50 9.45 -8.87 8.67
CA ARG A 50 10.18 -9.64 9.71
C ARG A 50 10.67 -8.85 10.92
N GLN A 51 10.39 -9.40 12.10
CA GLN A 51 11.23 -9.30 13.29
C GLN A 51 12.43 -10.26 13.17
N LYS A 52 13.65 -9.74 13.42
CA LYS A 52 14.94 -10.42 13.63
C LYS A 52 15.44 -11.32 12.49
N VAL A 53 16.43 -10.83 11.74
CA VAL A 53 17.81 -11.34 11.60
C VAL A 53 18.56 -10.40 10.63
N VAL A 54 19.82 -10.08 10.96
CA VAL A 54 20.72 -9.16 10.24
C VAL A 54 21.69 -9.94 9.34
N GLN A 55 22.18 -9.25 8.29
CA GLN A 55 23.30 -9.51 7.35
C GLN A 55 22.95 -10.34 6.10
N GLU A 56 23.14 -9.89 4.84
CA GLU A 56 24.09 -8.97 4.21
C GLU A 56 23.50 -8.30 2.93
N THR A 57 24.11 -7.15 2.59
CA THR A 57 24.02 -6.20 1.44
C THR A 57 23.36 -6.57 0.09
N LEU A 58 22.38 -5.74 -0.36
CA LEU A 58 22.46 -4.83 -1.52
C LEU A 58 21.10 -4.14 -1.81
N ASP A 59 21.07 -2.81 -1.63
CA ASP A 59 19.97 -1.90 -1.98
C ASP A 59 19.74 -1.80 -3.49
N ASN A 60 18.48 -1.94 -3.91
CA ASN A 60 17.78 -1.17 -4.94
C ASN A 60 16.29 -1.66 -4.94
N LEU A 61 15.28 -0.89 -5.41
CA LEU A 61 13.78 -1.02 -5.32
C LEU A 61 12.89 -1.26 -6.64
N GLU A 62 12.55 -2.48 -7.11
CA GLU A 62 12.16 -2.76 -8.53
C GLU A 62 10.71 -2.56 -8.92
N THR A 63 9.95 -2.01 -8.01
CA THR A 63 8.48 -2.05 -8.08
C THR A 63 7.85 -0.78 -7.56
N LEU A 64 8.59 0.04 -6.81
CA LEU A 64 8.03 1.20 -6.13
C LEU A 64 7.79 2.38 -7.09
N TYR A 65 6.73 3.11 -6.79
CA TYR A 65 6.30 4.27 -7.56
C TYR A 65 6.60 5.57 -6.81
N PHE A 66 7.28 6.48 -7.49
CA PHE A 66 7.76 7.70 -6.89
C PHE A 66 7.18 8.94 -7.57
N ALA A 67 6.99 10.00 -6.78
CA ALA A 67 6.72 11.33 -7.27
C ALA A 67 7.86 12.28 -6.90
N ASN A 68 8.18 13.20 -7.81
CA ASN A 68 9.13 14.28 -7.53
C ASN A 68 8.38 15.47 -6.93
N ALA A 69 8.93 16.04 -5.86
CA ALA A 69 8.34 17.16 -5.12
C ALA A 69 9.43 18.09 -4.59
N SER A 70 9.05 19.23 -4.02
CA SER A 70 9.96 20.07 -3.25
C SER A 70 9.34 20.58 -1.94
N LEU A 71 10.18 20.80 -0.92
CA LEU A 71 9.82 21.46 0.34
C LEU A 71 10.68 22.71 0.54
N GLY A 72 10.10 23.73 1.14
CA GLY A 72 10.84 24.89 1.62
C GLY A 72 10.87 26.11 0.71
N THR A 73 11.44 27.18 1.25
CA THR A 73 11.72 28.44 0.52
C THR A 73 13.13 28.94 0.87
N PRO A 74 14.14 28.79 0.00
CA PRO A 74 14.10 28.18 -1.33
C PRO A 74 13.76 26.68 -1.32
N GLU A 75 13.35 26.20 -2.50
CA GLU A 75 12.94 24.81 -2.72
C GLU A 75 14.09 23.81 -2.56
N GLN A 76 13.85 22.75 -1.81
CA GLN A 76 14.70 21.57 -1.65
C GLN A 76 13.99 20.39 -2.31
N ASN A 77 14.65 19.68 -3.23
CA ASN A 77 14.01 18.68 -4.08
C ASN A 77 14.03 17.29 -3.46
N PHE A 78 12.94 16.56 -3.65
CA PHE A 78 12.74 15.20 -3.15
C PHE A 78 12.19 14.29 -4.23
N ARG A 79 12.55 13.02 -4.12
CA ARG A 79 11.87 11.90 -4.75
C ARG A 79 11.22 11.09 -3.63
N LEU A 80 9.89 11.00 -3.66
CA LEU A 80 9.09 10.44 -2.58
C LEU A 80 8.39 9.19 -3.05
N HIS A 81 8.51 8.11 -2.27
CA HIS A 81 7.76 6.88 -2.47
C HIS A 81 6.29 7.14 -2.13
N ILE A 82 5.37 6.82 -3.05
CA ILE A 82 3.95 7.06 -2.84
C ILE A 82 3.32 5.85 -2.17
N ASP A 83 2.67 6.05 -1.03
CA ASP A 83 2.20 4.98 -0.18
C ASP A 83 0.73 5.18 0.22
N THR A 84 -0.17 4.35 -0.32
CA THR A 84 -1.58 4.32 0.11
C THR A 84 -1.79 3.56 1.43
N GLY A 85 -0.81 2.77 1.89
CA GLY A 85 -0.85 2.05 3.16
C GLY A 85 -0.44 2.90 4.38
N SER A 86 0.09 4.11 4.16
CA SER A 86 0.40 5.07 5.22
C SER A 86 -0.16 6.46 4.93
N SER A 87 -0.08 7.37 5.91
CA SER A 87 -0.79 8.65 5.87
C SER A 87 0.07 9.88 6.15
N ASP A 88 1.35 9.69 6.50
CA ASP A 88 2.28 10.78 6.81
C ASP A 88 3.25 11.01 5.64
N LEU A 89 3.45 12.27 5.27
CA LEU A 89 4.63 12.67 4.50
C LEU A 89 5.83 12.74 5.46
N TRP A 90 6.96 12.15 5.09
CA TRP A 90 8.21 12.39 5.80
C TRP A 90 9.44 12.33 4.90
N VAL A 91 10.46 13.08 5.29
CA VAL A 91 11.74 13.18 4.58
C VAL A 91 12.90 13.06 5.55
N ASN A 92 14.04 12.57 5.06
CA ASN A 92 15.26 12.54 5.85
C ASN A 92 15.85 13.96 6.01
N SER A 93 16.33 14.28 7.21
CA SER A 93 17.14 15.47 7.41
C SER A 93 18.54 15.31 6.80
N VAL A 94 19.15 16.43 6.37
CA VAL A 94 20.59 16.49 6.04
C VAL A 94 21.48 15.94 7.18
N ASN A 95 20.98 15.99 8.42
CA ASN A 95 21.69 15.56 9.63
C ASN A 95 21.29 14.15 10.08
N SER A 96 20.48 13.43 9.30
CA SER A 96 19.96 12.11 9.66
C SER A 96 21.12 11.15 9.96
N ASN A 97 20.96 10.29 10.98
CA ASN A 97 21.94 9.26 11.31
C ASN A 97 22.28 8.34 10.13
N LEU A 98 21.38 8.21 9.14
CA LEU A 98 21.57 7.43 7.92
C LEU A 98 22.26 8.28 6.84
N CYS A 99 21.69 9.44 6.54
CA CYS A 99 22.14 10.28 5.42
C CYS A 99 23.47 11.00 5.66
N SER A 100 23.84 11.19 6.93
CA SER A 100 25.14 11.77 7.31
C SER A 100 26.29 10.76 7.26
N GLN A 101 26.01 9.47 7.07
CA GLN A 101 27.04 8.45 6.88
C GLN A 101 27.68 8.56 5.48
N GLY A 102 28.93 8.10 5.36
CA GLY A 102 29.64 8.10 4.09
C GLY A 102 28.92 7.27 3.03
N GLY A 103 28.93 7.74 1.77
CA GLY A 103 28.34 7.02 0.63
C GLY A 103 27.11 7.66 -0.01
N ASN A 104 26.61 8.79 0.52
CA ASN A 104 25.46 9.53 -0.04
C ASN A 104 24.20 8.66 -0.22
N GLN A 105 23.84 7.90 0.83
CA GLN A 105 22.74 6.94 0.80
C GLN A 105 21.39 7.59 0.41
N CYS A 106 21.16 8.82 0.86
CA CYS A 106 19.92 9.57 0.59
C CYS A 106 20.03 10.49 -0.64
N GLY A 107 21.09 10.37 -1.44
CA GLY A 107 21.34 11.27 -2.56
C GLY A 107 20.29 11.20 -3.67
N GLN A 108 19.59 10.08 -3.79
CA GLN A 108 18.52 9.89 -4.78
C GLN A 108 17.17 10.42 -4.29
N SER A 109 16.86 10.26 -3.00
CA SER A 109 15.60 10.71 -2.41
C SER A 109 15.61 12.20 -2.04
N GLY A 110 16.79 12.77 -1.80
CA GLY A 110 16.96 14.13 -1.30
C GLY A 110 16.99 14.19 0.23
N THR A 111 17.46 15.32 0.76
CA THR A 111 17.48 15.58 2.20
C THR A 111 16.98 16.98 2.50
N TYR A 112 16.36 17.15 3.67
CA TYR A 112 15.77 18.41 4.10
C TYR A 112 16.63 19.10 5.17
N ASN A 113 16.91 20.38 4.96
CA ASN A 113 17.52 21.28 5.92
C ASN A 113 16.52 22.36 6.33
N ALA A 114 15.99 22.25 7.55
CA ALA A 114 15.04 23.21 8.12
C ALA A 114 15.62 24.64 8.17
N ASN A 115 16.91 24.79 8.48
CA ASN A 115 17.56 26.10 8.63
C ASN A 115 17.71 26.86 7.30
N ASP A 116 17.62 26.16 6.17
CA ASP A 116 17.73 26.78 4.85
C ASP A 116 16.36 27.26 4.33
N SER A 117 15.25 26.91 4.99
CA SER A 117 13.91 27.31 4.57
C SER A 117 13.36 28.48 5.40
N SER A 118 13.03 29.58 4.73
CA SER A 118 12.37 30.75 5.33
C SER A 118 10.89 30.54 5.67
N THR A 119 10.28 29.46 5.19
CA THR A 119 8.88 29.08 5.46
C THR A 119 8.75 27.87 6.38
N TYR A 120 9.87 27.36 6.90
CA TYR A 120 9.86 26.32 7.91
C TYR A 120 9.20 26.81 9.20
N ASN A 121 8.35 25.97 9.77
CA ASN A 121 7.81 26.18 11.11
C ASN A 121 7.76 24.84 11.88
N TYR A 122 8.28 24.86 13.10
CA TYR A 122 8.26 23.71 14.00
C TYR A 122 6.85 23.48 14.57
N VAL A 123 6.43 22.21 14.64
CA VAL A 123 5.15 21.83 15.27
C VAL A 123 5.41 21.18 16.64
N ASN A 124 6.05 20.01 16.67
CA ASN A 124 6.42 19.30 17.90
C ASN A 124 7.46 18.19 17.59
N GLY A 125 8.00 17.52 18.63
CA GLY A 125 8.99 16.45 18.52
C GLY A 125 8.41 15.02 18.57
N ALA A 126 7.14 14.84 18.18
CA ALA A 126 6.43 13.57 18.33
C ALA A 126 6.48 12.66 17.08
N PHE A 127 7.16 13.08 16.01
CA PHE A 127 7.22 12.26 14.80
C PHE A 127 8.04 11.00 15.05
N ASN A 128 7.38 9.85 14.95
CA ASN A 128 8.00 8.54 15.11
C ASN A 128 7.18 7.49 14.34
N ILE A 129 7.53 7.32 13.07
CA ILE A 129 6.91 6.34 12.19
C ILE A 129 7.72 5.05 12.20
N SER A 130 7.02 3.93 12.21
CA SER A 130 7.61 2.64 11.87
C SER A 130 6.65 1.90 10.98
N TYR A 131 7.18 1.30 9.92
CA TYR A 131 6.39 0.50 9.01
C TYR A 131 6.46 -0.97 9.43
N VAL A 132 5.68 -1.80 8.73
CA VAL A 132 5.67 -3.25 8.93
C VAL A 132 7.09 -3.82 8.73
N ASP A 133 7.96 -3.11 7.99
CA ASP A 133 9.37 -3.52 7.81
C ASP A 133 10.28 -3.40 9.02
N GLY A 134 9.82 -2.71 10.05
CA GLY A 134 10.74 -2.21 11.07
C GLY A 134 11.69 -1.12 10.55
N SER A 135 11.59 -0.73 9.28
CA SER A 135 12.06 0.57 8.84
C SER A 135 11.19 1.66 9.47
N GLY A 136 11.74 2.85 9.55
CA GLY A 136 11.06 3.96 10.17
C GLY A 136 11.93 5.19 10.22
N ALA A 137 11.31 6.24 10.72
CA ALA A 137 11.96 7.51 10.93
C ALA A 137 11.41 8.16 12.20
N SER A 138 12.26 8.90 12.91
CA SER A 138 11.83 9.70 14.05
C SER A 138 12.54 11.04 14.10
N GLY A 139 11.84 12.02 14.66
CA GLY A 139 12.29 13.40 14.79
C GLY A 139 11.11 14.35 15.03
N ASP A 140 11.06 15.43 14.26
CA ASP A 140 10.08 16.50 14.46
C ASP A 140 8.95 16.43 13.44
N TYR A 141 7.75 16.83 13.87
CA TYR A 141 6.76 17.37 12.96
C TYR A 141 7.06 18.84 12.68
N ALA A 142 6.93 19.23 11.43
CA ALA A 142 7.07 20.59 10.96
C ALA A 142 6.02 20.90 9.89
N THR A 143 5.81 22.18 9.62
CA THR A 143 5.08 22.67 8.45
C THR A 143 6.03 23.44 7.55
N ASP A 144 5.89 23.29 6.24
CA ASP A 144 6.59 24.12 5.26
C ASP A 144 5.77 24.23 3.95
N THR A 145 6.25 25.03 3.00
CA THR A 145 5.68 25.10 1.65
C THR A 145 6.09 23.87 0.86
N PHE A 146 5.11 23.07 0.45
CA PHE A 146 5.29 21.88 -0.36
C PHE A 146 4.85 22.14 -1.80
N ARG A 147 5.60 21.63 -2.78
CA ARG A 147 5.29 21.77 -4.20
C ARG A 147 5.33 20.43 -4.91
N LEU A 148 4.27 20.16 -5.66
CA LEU A 148 4.04 18.87 -6.30
C LEU A 148 3.05 19.07 -7.46
N GLY A 149 3.31 18.48 -8.63
CA GLY A 149 2.37 18.55 -9.78
C GLY A 149 2.02 19.97 -10.25
N GLY A 150 2.96 20.91 -10.13
CA GLY A 150 2.74 22.33 -10.43
C GLY A 150 1.93 23.10 -9.38
N GLN A 151 1.47 22.45 -8.30
CA GLN A 151 0.78 23.09 -7.19
C GLN A 151 1.77 23.56 -6.12
N THR A 152 1.40 24.63 -5.43
CA THR A 152 2.09 25.13 -4.23
C THR A 152 1.14 25.06 -3.05
N ILE A 153 1.41 24.17 -2.11
CA ILE A 153 0.62 23.93 -0.90
C ILE A 153 1.38 24.57 0.26
N LYS A 154 0.75 25.53 0.92
CA LYS A 154 1.34 26.23 2.07
C LYS A 154 1.04 25.47 3.36
N ASP A 155 1.99 25.55 4.28
CA ASP A 155 1.84 25.03 5.65
C ASP A 155 1.45 23.54 5.68
N LEU A 156 1.97 22.73 4.74
CA LEU A 156 1.75 21.28 4.76
C LEU A 156 2.58 20.68 5.90
N GLN A 157 1.93 19.95 6.80
CA GLN A 157 2.61 19.27 7.89
C GLN A 157 3.26 17.96 7.42
N PHE A 158 4.48 17.69 7.90
CA PHE A 158 5.27 16.51 7.55
C PHE A 158 6.26 16.15 8.67
N GLY A 159 6.80 14.93 8.62
CA GLY A 159 7.85 14.46 9.52
C GLY A 159 9.27 14.72 8.99
N ILE A 160 10.16 15.17 9.88
CA ILE A 160 11.60 15.28 9.64
C ILE A 160 12.29 14.11 10.35
N GLY A 161 12.86 13.19 9.57
CA GLY A 161 13.62 12.05 10.09
C GLY A 161 15.05 12.44 10.43
N TYR A 162 15.36 12.59 11.72
CA TYR A 162 16.76 12.70 12.22
C TYR A 162 17.37 11.33 12.52
N VAL A 163 16.53 10.37 12.89
CA VAL A 163 16.91 8.96 12.99
C VAL A 163 16.06 8.20 12.00
N SER A 164 16.67 7.59 11.00
CA SER A 164 16.00 6.80 9.96
C SER A 164 16.77 5.50 9.68
N SER A 165 16.04 4.51 9.19
CA SER A 165 16.57 3.26 8.65
C SER A 165 16.25 3.05 7.16
N SER A 166 15.60 4.03 6.52
CA SER A 166 15.32 4.03 5.08
C SER A 166 15.91 5.27 4.40
N PRO A 167 16.61 5.11 3.26
CA PRO A 167 17.13 6.24 2.50
C PRO A 167 16.03 7.00 1.77
N GLU A 168 14.86 6.40 1.53
CA GLU A 168 13.76 6.99 0.76
C GLU A 168 12.81 7.78 1.68
N GLY A 169 12.37 8.96 1.22
CA GLY A 169 11.24 9.66 1.83
C GLY A 169 9.92 9.06 1.35
N ILE A 170 8.85 9.17 2.15
CA ILE A 170 7.54 8.59 1.84
C ILE A 170 6.49 9.69 1.83
N LEU A 171 5.61 9.64 0.85
CA LEU A 171 4.39 10.44 0.75
C LEU A 171 3.20 9.52 1.04
N GLY A 172 2.84 9.44 2.32
CA GLY A 172 1.63 8.76 2.75
C GLY A 172 0.38 9.54 2.32
N ILE A 173 -0.57 8.86 1.67
CA ILE A 173 -1.80 9.45 1.11
C ILE A 173 -3.07 8.73 1.60
N GLY A 174 -2.98 7.98 2.68
CA GLY A 174 -4.10 7.33 3.36
C GLY A 174 -4.96 8.29 4.20
N TYR A 175 -5.84 7.70 5.02
CA TYR A 175 -6.69 8.45 5.94
C TYR A 175 -5.88 9.16 7.04
N THR A 176 -6.28 10.38 7.39
CA THR A 176 -5.63 11.16 8.47
C THR A 176 -5.69 10.46 9.83
N ILE A 177 -6.73 9.66 10.11
CA ILE A 177 -6.80 8.86 11.34
C ILE A 177 -5.69 7.79 11.42
N ASN A 178 -5.11 7.41 10.29
CA ASN A 178 -3.99 6.48 10.19
C ASN A 178 -2.62 7.21 10.19
N GLU A 179 -2.56 8.50 10.53
CA GLU A 179 -1.31 9.20 10.83
C GLU A 179 -0.69 8.70 12.14
N VAL A 180 0.64 8.62 12.20
CA VAL A 180 1.34 8.16 13.42
C VAL A 180 1.19 9.15 14.58
N ALA A 181 0.88 10.41 14.30
CA ALA A 181 0.48 11.39 15.31
C ALA A 181 -0.73 10.90 16.11
N VAL A 182 -1.72 10.31 15.45
CA VAL A 182 -2.93 9.76 16.09
C VAL A 182 -2.60 8.45 16.78
N GLY A 183 -2.13 7.47 16.00
CA GLY A 183 -2.01 6.07 16.46
C GLY A 183 -0.96 5.85 17.55
N ARG A 184 0.11 6.65 17.57
CA ARG A 184 1.24 6.47 18.50
C ARG A 184 1.41 7.59 19.51
N ALA A 185 1.22 8.84 19.08
CA ALA A 185 1.39 9.99 19.97
C ALA A 185 0.09 10.43 20.68
N GLY A 186 -1.07 9.89 20.27
CA GLY A 186 -2.37 10.25 20.85
C GLY A 186 -2.74 11.71 20.59
N LEU A 187 -2.25 12.28 19.49
CA LEU A 187 -2.56 13.63 19.04
C LEU A 187 -3.78 13.62 18.12
N ASP A 188 -4.36 14.79 17.89
CA ASP A 188 -5.41 14.96 16.88
C ASP A 188 -4.84 14.75 15.46
N PRO A 189 -5.64 14.21 14.52
CA PRO A 189 -5.24 14.11 13.11
C PRO A 189 -4.99 15.50 12.52
N TYR A 190 -4.09 15.58 11.55
CA TYR A 190 -3.80 16.79 10.78
C TYR A 190 -4.22 16.63 9.30
N PRO A 191 -4.31 17.71 8.52
CA PRO A 191 -4.54 17.60 7.08
C PRO A 191 -3.27 17.12 6.36
N ASN A 192 -3.14 15.80 6.12
CA ASN A 192 -2.19 15.26 5.17
C ASN A 192 -2.49 15.70 3.73
N LEU A 193 -1.65 15.35 2.75
CA LEU A 193 -1.71 15.91 1.39
C LEU A 193 -3.11 15.83 0.73
N PRO A 194 -3.78 14.67 0.64
CA PRO A 194 -5.12 14.59 0.03
C PRO A 194 -6.14 15.52 0.71
N GLN A 195 -6.17 15.52 2.04
CA GLN A 195 -7.09 16.38 2.81
C GLN A 195 -6.74 17.86 2.61
N LYS A 196 -5.46 18.21 2.66
CA LYS A 196 -4.99 19.58 2.49
C LYS A 196 -5.31 20.15 1.11
N LEU A 197 -5.19 19.34 0.06
CA LEU A 197 -5.60 19.73 -1.30
C LEU A 197 -7.09 20.07 -1.38
N LYS A 198 -7.95 19.31 -0.68
CA LYS A 198 -9.38 19.61 -0.58
C LYS A 198 -9.64 20.86 0.25
N ASP A 199 -9.03 20.98 1.42
CA ASP A 199 -9.20 22.11 2.35
C ASP A 199 -8.80 23.43 1.70
N ASP A 200 -7.73 23.43 0.90
CA ASP A 200 -7.26 24.60 0.14
C ASP A 200 -8.11 24.87 -1.12
N GLY A 201 -9.09 24.01 -1.43
CA GLY A 201 -9.97 24.11 -2.60
C GLY A 201 -9.28 23.81 -3.94
N THR A 202 -8.12 23.14 -3.89
CA THR A 202 -7.36 22.71 -5.08
C THR A 202 -8.07 21.56 -5.79
N ILE A 203 -8.72 20.69 -5.03
CA ILE A 203 -9.61 19.61 -5.50
C ILE A 203 -10.98 19.75 -4.82
N ASN A 204 -12.05 19.21 -5.40
CA ASN A 204 -13.40 19.30 -4.81
C ASN A 204 -13.72 18.20 -3.81
N SER A 205 -13.19 17.00 -4.02
CA SER A 205 -13.40 15.84 -3.12
C SER A 205 -12.05 15.32 -2.65
N ASN A 206 -11.98 14.81 -1.41
CA ASN A 206 -10.81 14.10 -0.91
C ASN A 206 -10.81 12.70 -1.54
N ALA A 207 -10.40 12.65 -2.80
CA ALA A 207 -10.35 11.44 -3.59
C ALA A 207 -9.23 11.54 -4.62
N TYR A 208 -8.70 10.39 -5.05
CA TYR A 208 -7.70 10.35 -6.11
C TYR A 208 -7.77 9.03 -6.88
N SER A 209 -7.37 9.06 -8.15
CA SER A 209 -7.19 7.85 -8.94
C SER A 209 -5.73 7.45 -9.07
N LEU A 210 -5.45 6.15 -9.05
CA LEU A 210 -4.14 5.55 -9.25
C LEU A 210 -4.15 4.66 -10.50
N TRP A 211 -3.19 4.90 -11.39
CA TRP A 211 -2.89 4.04 -12.54
C TRP A 211 -1.38 3.82 -12.62
N LEU A 212 -0.93 2.62 -12.28
CA LEU A 212 0.50 2.31 -12.23
C LEU A 212 1.11 1.97 -13.60
N ASN A 213 0.26 1.66 -14.58
CA ASN A 213 0.62 1.09 -15.89
C ASN A 213 1.24 -0.33 -15.77
N ASP A 214 1.67 -0.93 -16.88
CA ASP A 214 2.22 -2.29 -16.89
C ASP A 214 3.62 -2.38 -16.27
N LEU A 215 4.06 -3.61 -15.99
CA LEU A 215 5.35 -3.88 -15.34
C LEU A 215 6.54 -3.31 -16.13
N ASP A 216 6.50 -3.26 -17.45
CA ASP A 216 7.62 -2.78 -18.28
C ASP A 216 7.58 -1.25 -18.48
N ALA A 217 6.48 -0.59 -18.10
CA ALA A 217 6.34 0.85 -18.19
C ALA A 217 7.27 1.58 -17.21
N SER A 218 7.78 2.74 -17.65
CA SER A 218 8.59 3.63 -16.80
C SER A 218 7.77 4.64 -16.01
N THR A 219 6.50 4.81 -16.38
CA THR A 219 5.62 5.81 -15.78
C THR A 219 4.19 5.30 -15.65
N GLY A 220 3.55 5.66 -14.54
CA GLY A 220 2.11 5.67 -14.35
C GLY A 220 1.65 7.09 -13.97
N SER A 221 0.49 7.20 -13.32
CA SER A 221 -0.05 8.50 -12.89
C SER A 221 -0.96 8.40 -11.67
N ILE A 222 -1.00 9.50 -10.91
CA ILE A 222 -2.01 9.78 -9.87
C ILE A 222 -2.75 11.06 -10.24
N LEU A 223 -4.06 11.07 -10.06
CA LEU A 223 -4.89 12.25 -10.24
C LEU A 223 -5.64 12.53 -8.93
N PHE A 224 -5.21 13.55 -8.18
CA PHE A 224 -6.01 14.04 -7.05
C PHE A 224 -7.21 14.82 -7.57
N GLY A 225 -8.40 14.47 -7.08
CA GLY A 225 -9.68 15.05 -7.49
C GLY A 225 -10.12 14.66 -8.89
N GLY A 226 -9.51 13.65 -9.52
CA GLY A 226 -9.78 13.31 -10.92
C GLY A 226 -9.76 11.81 -11.23
N VAL A 227 -10.31 11.48 -12.39
CA VAL A 227 -10.34 10.16 -13.02
C VAL A 227 -10.00 10.33 -14.50
N ASP A 228 -9.23 9.44 -15.08
CA ASP A 228 -8.97 9.37 -16.52
C ASP A 228 -9.64 8.13 -17.10
N THR A 229 -10.70 8.37 -17.89
CA THR A 229 -11.51 7.27 -18.43
C THR A 229 -10.83 6.49 -19.54
N ASP A 230 -9.72 6.99 -20.09
CA ASP A 230 -9.00 6.29 -21.15
C ASP A 230 -8.01 5.26 -20.58
N LYS A 231 -7.74 5.28 -19.27
CA LYS A 231 -6.79 4.39 -18.58
C LYS A 231 -7.42 3.10 -18.05
N TYR A 232 -8.71 2.87 -18.30
CA TYR A 232 -9.39 1.64 -17.90
C TYR A 232 -10.39 1.16 -18.94
N GLN A 233 -10.81 -0.09 -18.78
CA GLN A 233 -11.79 -0.75 -19.65
C GLN A 233 -13.11 -0.92 -18.90
N GLY A 234 -14.22 -0.76 -19.61
CA GLY A 234 -15.56 -0.91 -19.04
C GLY A 234 -15.96 0.27 -18.16
N GLU A 235 -16.66 -0.01 -17.06
CA GLU A 235 -17.17 0.98 -16.11
C GLU A 235 -16.47 0.81 -14.75
N LEU A 236 -16.31 1.92 -14.02
CA LEU A 236 -15.86 1.86 -12.64
C LEU A 236 -16.94 1.23 -11.77
N GLN A 237 -16.56 0.25 -10.95
CA GLN A 237 -17.45 -0.43 -10.03
C GLN A 237 -17.08 -0.09 -8.59
N THR A 238 -18.01 0.51 -7.85
CA THR A 238 -17.78 1.07 -6.52
C THR A 238 -18.10 0.07 -5.40
N LEU A 239 -17.12 -0.11 -4.52
CA LEU A 239 -17.13 -1.02 -3.38
C LEU A 239 -16.93 -0.22 -2.09
N PRO A 240 -17.61 -0.58 -1.00
CA PRO A 240 -17.41 0.06 0.29
C PRO A 240 -16.06 -0.33 0.88
N ILE A 241 -15.37 0.62 1.51
CA ILE A 241 -14.24 0.32 2.41
C ILE A 241 -14.80 -0.35 3.66
N ILE A 242 -14.08 -1.35 4.18
CA ILE A 242 -14.44 -2.07 5.40
C ILE A 242 -13.89 -1.29 6.60
N PRO A 243 -14.75 -0.75 7.50
CA PRO A 243 -14.29 -0.06 8.67
C PRO A 243 -13.70 -1.05 9.67
N GLU A 244 -12.64 -0.62 10.34
CA GLU A 244 -11.97 -1.36 11.39
C GLU A 244 -12.31 -0.78 12.74
N ARG A 245 -12.95 -1.60 13.59
CA ARG A 245 -13.46 -1.14 14.90
C ARG A 245 -14.34 0.13 14.78
N GLY A 246 -15.07 0.23 13.67
CA GLY A 246 -15.94 1.38 13.39
C GLY A 246 -15.24 2.60 12.80
N GLN A 247 -13.96 2.51 12.41
CA GLN A 247 -13.21 3.61 11.81
C GLN A 247 -12.67 3.23 10.42
N TYR A 248 -12.71 4.18 9.49
CA TYR A 248 -12.06 4.05 8.20
C TYR A 248 -10.63 4.56 8.32
N ALA A 249 -9.67 3.64 8.39
CA ALA A 249 -8.26 3.96 8.60
C ALA A 249 -7.37 3.46 7.45
N GLU A 250 -7.76 2.36 6.82
CA GLU A 250 -6.99 1.68 5.78
C GLU A 250 -7.92 1.34 4.60
N PHE A 251 -7.37 1.22 3.39
CA PHE A 251 -8.13 0.94 2.16
C PHE A 251 -8.43 -0.55 2.00
N ILE A 252 -9.19 -1.09 2.95
CA ILE A 252 -9.52 -2.51 3.01
C ILE A 252 -10.85 -2.77 2.31
N ILE A 253 -10.85 -3.70 1.35
CA ILE A 253 -12.06 -4.21 0.68
C ILE A 253 -12.13 -5.73 0.82
N ALA A 254 -13.29 -6.33 0.51
CA ALA A 254 -13.48 -7.78 0.57
C ALA A 254 -13.21 -8.44 -0.78
N LEU A 255 -12.14 -9.21 -0.87
CA LEU A 255 -11.91 -10.17 -1.94
C LEU A 255 -12.84 -11.38 -1.71
N THR A 256 -13.86 -11.52 -2.56
CA THR A 256 -14.93 -12.52 -2.40
C THR A 256 -14.66 -13.85 -3.13
N GLY A 257 -13.74 -13.82 -4.10
CA GLY A 257 -13.35 -15.00 -4.86
C GLY A 257 -12.05 -14.80 -5.62
N MET A 258 -11.39 -15.92 -5.92
CA MET A 258 -10.25 -15.96 -6.83
C MET A 258 -10.40 -17.08 -7.85
N GLY A 259 -9.97 -16.79 -9.07
CA GLY A 259 -10.04 -17.70 -10.21
C GLY A 259 -8.75 -17.69 -11.02
N ARG A 260 -8.73 -18.49 -12.09
CA ARG A 260 -7.61 -18.58 -13.02
C ARG A 260 -8.11 -18.73 -14.45
N ASP A 261 -7.42 -18.10 -15.40
CA ASP A 261 -7.64 -18.25 -16.84
C ASP A 261 -9.13 -18.03 -17.22
N GLY A 262 -9.71 -16.94 -16.70
CA GLY A 262 -11.12 -16.58 -16.89
C GLY A 262 -12.14 -17.44 -16.12
N LYS A 263 -11.71 -18.44 -15.35
CA LYS A 263 -12.61 -19.27 -14.52
C LYS A 263 -12.71 -18.70 -13.11
N ASN A 264 -13.68 -17.83 -12.90
CA ASN A 264 -13.98 -17.28 -11.57
C ASN A 264 -14.29 -18.38 -10.55
N GLY A 265 -13.85 -18.16 -9.31
CA GLY A 265 -14.11 -19.06 -8.19
C GLY A 265 -13.30 -20.35 -8.20
N SER A 266 -12.45 -20.60 -9.21
CA SER A 266 -11.72 -21.86 -9.34
C SER A 266 -10.66 -22.11 -8.26
N ILE A 267 -10.24 -21.07 -7.55
CA ILE A 267 -9.30 -21.15 -6.42
C ILE A 267 -10.09 -21.12 -5.11
N PHE A 268 -10.92 -20.10 -4.94
CA PHE A 268 -11.95 -20.05 -3.91
C PHE A 268 -13.08 -19.11 -4.34
N GLU A 269 -14.25 -19.29 -3.74
CA GLU A 269 -15.42 -18.44 -3.95
C GLU A 269 -16.18 -18.31 -2.63
N ASN A 270 -17.07 -17.32 -2.54
CA ASN A 270 -17.95 -17.09 -1.39
C ASN A 270 -17.18 -16.95 -0.06
N SER A 271 -15.99 -16.35 -0.10
CA SER A 271 -15.13 -16.12 1.07
C SER A 271 -14.83 -14.64 1.18
N ASN A 272 -15.01 -14.01 2.35
CA ASN A 272 -14.79 -12.57 2.50
C ASN A 272 -13.40 -12.29 3.05
N VAL A 273 -12.37 -12.38 2.20
CA VAL A 273 -10.98 -12.11 2.61
C VAL A 273 -10.74 -10.60 2.62
N PRO A 274 -10.46 -9.98 3.78
CA PRO A 274 -10.11 -8.57 3.83
C PRO A 274 -8.74 -8.37 3.18
N VAL A 275 -8.67 -7.48 2.19
CA VAL A 275 -7.44 -7.13 1.49
C VAL A 275 -7.21 -5.62 1.50
N LEU A 276 -6.00 -5.21 1.85
CA LEU A 276 -5.56 -3.82 1.77
C LEU A 276 -5.05 -3.52 0.35
N LEU A 277 -5.50 -2.43 -0.26
CA LEU A 277 -4.95 -1.91 -1.51
C LEU A 277 -3.79 -0.94 -1.23
N ASP A 278 -2.55 -1.37 -1.48
CA ASP A 278 -1.35 -0.71 -0.96
C ASP A 278 -0.26 -0.47 -2.02
N SER A 279 -0.12 0.76 -2.52
CA SER A 279 0.99 1.13 -3.43
C SER A 279 2.35 1.17 -2.74
N GLY A 280 2.40 1.11 -1.41
CA GLY A 280 3.63 0.97 -0.64
C GLY A 280 4.16 -0.47 -0.63
N SER A 281 3.41 -1.43 -1.21
CA SER A 281 3.78 -2.84 -1.31
C SER A 281 4.19 -3.24 -2.71
N SER A 282 5.42 -3.75 -2.85
CA SER A 282 5.91 -4.28 -4.13
C SER A 282 5.11 -5.48 -4.63
N LEU A 283 4.90 -6.45 -3.75
CA LEU A 283 4.25 -7.72 -4.04
C LEU A 283 2.83 -7.75 -3.49
N MET A 284 2.04 -8.75 -3.91
CA MET A 284 0.82 -9.09 -3.19
C MET A 284 1.08 -10.15 -2.12
N TYR A 285 0.32 -10.06 -1.03
CA TYR A 285 0.39 -10.97 0.11
C TYR A 285 -0.96 -11.58 0.36
N LEU A 286 -1.09 -12.88 0.09
CA LEU A 286 -2.36 -13.59 0.15
C LEU A 286 -2.35 -14.57 1.34
N PRO A 287 -3.53 -15.00 1.86
CA PRO A 287 -3.60 -16.01 2.90
C PRO A 287 -2.70 -17.21 2.59
N ASP A 288 -1.98 -17.71 3.59
CA ASP A 288 -0.88 -18.67 3.38
C ASP A 288 -1.32 -19.94 2.63
N ASN A 289 -2.55 -20.39 2.83
CA ASN A 289 -3.14 -21.51 2.09
C ASN A 289 -3.36 -21.20 0.61
N VAL A 290 -3.79 -19.98 0.27
CA VAL A 290 -3.97 -19.51 -1.10
C VAL A 290 -2.61 -19.36 -1.77
N ALA A 291 -1.65 -18.68 -1.13
CA ALA A 291 -0.30 -18.52 -1.64
C ALA A 291 0.37 -19.88 -1.90
N SER A 292 0.28 -20.82 -0.96
CA SER A 292 0.83 -22.17 -1.11
C SER A 292 0.20 -22.95 -2.27
N SER A 293 -1.11 -22.81 -2.48
CA SER A 293 -1.81 -23.43 -3.61
C SER A 293 -1.36 -22.84 -4.95
N LEU A 294 -1.14 -21.53 -5.00
CA LEU A 294 -0.61 -20.84 -6.19
C LEU A 294 0.84 -21.26 -6.48
N TYR A 295 1.66 -21.47 -5.46
CA TYR A 295 3.03 -21.97 -5.67
C TYR A 295 3.04 -23.34 -6.34
N GLN A 296 2.18 -24.28 -5.88
CA GLN A 296 2.04 -25.58 -6.53
C GLN A 296 1.50 -25.45 -7.96
N THR A 297 0.59 -24.51 -8.19
CA THR A 297 -0.07 -24.26 -9.48
C THR A 297 0.89 -23.71 -10.54
N PHE A 298 1.87 -22.91 -10.13
CA PHE A 298 2.85 -22.27 -11.01
C PHE A 298 4.24 -22.92 -10.95
N ASP A 299 4.37 -24.05 -10.25
CA ASP A 299 5.66 -24.70 -9.97
C ASP A 299 6.69 -23.73 -9.35
N ALA A 300 6.20 -22.82 -8.50
CA ALA A 300 7.04 -21.87 -7.79
C ALA A 300 7.57 -22.48 -6.49
N GLN A 301 8.86 -22.27 -6.23
CA GLN A 301 9.59 -22.81 -5.09
C GLN A 301 9.78 -21.71 -4.04
N TYR A 302 9.00 -21.76 -2.97
CA TYR A 302 9.10 -20.79 -1.86
C TYR A 302 10.34 -21.05 -1.01
N ASP A 303 11.27 -20.09 -1.02
CA ASP A 303 12.41 -20.06 -0.11
C ASP A 303 12.05 -19.17 1.08
N ALA A 304 11.77 -19.78 2.23
CA ALA A 304 11.44 -19.03 3.44
C ALA A 304 12.59 -18.15 3.94
N SER A 305 13.85 -18.48 3.68
CA SER A 305 14.98 -17.63 4.08
C SER A 305 14.98 -16.32 3.30
N GLN A 306 14.69 -16.41 1.99
CA GLN A 306 14.55 -15.29 1.07
C GLN A 306 13.13 -14.72 1.00
N GLY A 307 12.13 -15.33 1.62
CA GLY A 307 10.76 -14.78 1.68
C GLY A 307 10.08 -14.60 0.33
N ALA A 308 10.54 -15.32 -0.71
CA ALA A 308 9.99 -15.27 -2.05
C ALA A 308 9.83 -16.66 -2.66
N ALA A 309 8.88 -16.76 -3.58
CA ALA A 309 8.65 -17.94 -4.39
C ALA A 309 9.36 -17.80 -5.73
N PHE A 310 10.45 -18.54 -5.93
CA PHE A 310 11.20 -18.54 -7.18
C PHE A 310 10.44 -19.32 -8.25
N VAL A 311 10.41 -18.81 -9.48
CA VAL A 311 9.68 -19.42 -10.59
C VAL A 311 10.49 -19.34 -11.87
N ASP A 312 10.18 -20.20 -12.84
CA ASP A 312 10.75 -20.08 -14.18
C ASP A 312 10.34 -18.74 -14.80
N CYS A 313 11.31 -17.95 -15.25
CA CYS A 313 11.07 -16.69 -15.93
C CYS A 313 10.23 -16.85 -17.20
N ASP A 314 10.27 -18.02 -17.84
CA ASP A 314 9.46 -18.31 -19.03
C ASP A 314 7.95 -18.36 -18.72
N LEU A 315 7.56 -18.43 -17.45
CA LEU A 315 6.15 -18.30 -17.04
C LEU A 315 5.56 -16.95 -17.47
N ALA A 316 6.37 -15.88 -17.53
CA ALA A 316 5.92 -14.56 -17.99
C ALA A 316 5.44 -14.57 -19.45
N ASN A 317 5.98 -15.49 -20.26
CA ASN A 317 5.67 -15.62 -21.68
C ASN A 317 4.47 -16.54 -21.96
N GLN A 318 3.93 -17.19 -20.92
CA GLN A 318 2.79 -18.09 -21.06
C GLN A 318 1.47 -17.31 -21.07
N GLN A 319 0.46 -17.87 -21.73
CA GLN A 319 -0.90 -17.36 -21.62
C GLN A 319 -1.50 -17.77 -20.28
N GLY A 320 -2.15 -16.84 -19.62
CA GLY A 320 -2.92 -17.09 -18.42
C GLY A 320 -3.08 -15.86 -17.56
N SER A 321 -3.91 -15.98 -16.54
CA SER A 321 -4.23 -14.90 -15.62
C SER A 321 -4.73 -15.43 -14.28
N LEU A 322 -4.57 -14.61 -13.24
CA LEU A 322 -5.29 -14.75 -11.98
C LEU A 322 -6.45 -13.76 -11.95
N GLU A 323 -7.63 -14.27 -11.61
CA GLU A 323 -8.85 -13.46 -11.50
C GLU A 323 -9.12 -13.15 -10.03
N PHE A 324 -9.30 -11.88 -9.70
CA PHE A 324 -9.67 -11.38 -8.38
C PHE A 324 -11.11 -10.87 -8.45
N ASN A 325 -11.99 -11.40 -7.60
CA ASN A 325 -13.40 -11.05 -7.58
C ASN A 325 -13.78 -10.31 -6.30
N PHE A 326 -14.46 -9.17 -6.44
CA PHE A 326 -14.96 -8.34 -5.35
C PHE A 326 -16.47 -8.13 -5.53
N SER A 327 -17.26 -9.09 -5.05
CA SER A 327 -18.72 -9.09 -5.15
C SER A 327 -19.24 -8.93 -6.59
N GLY A 328 -18.58 -9.56 -7.56
CA GLY A 328 -18.93 -9.46 -8.99
C GLY A 328 -18.03 -8.57 -9.82
N VAL A 329 -17.26 -7.66 -9.19
CA VAL A 329 -16.19 -6.91 -9.88
C VAL A 329 -15.00 -7.83 -10.09
N GLN A 330 -14.57 -8.02 -11.34
CA GLN A 330 -13.42 -8.86 -11.68
C GLN A 330 -12.24 -8.00 -12.12
N ILE A 331 -11.06 -8.27 -11.56
CA ILE A 331 -9.77 -7.78 -12.06
C ILE A 331 -8.92 -8.99 -12.44
N SER A 332 -8.43 -8.99 -13.67
CA SER A 332 -7.56 -10.02 -14.23
C SER A 332 -6.10 -9.55 -14.20
N VAL A 333 -5.24 -10.32 -13.53
CA VAL A 333 -3.79 -10.10 -13.47
C VAL A 333 -3.10 -11.12 -14.38
N PRO A 334 -2.54 -10.72 -15.53
CA PRO A 334 -1.89 -11.65 -16.45
C PRO A 334 -0.54 -12.17 -15.91
N LEU A 335 -0.07 -13.31 -16.40
CA LEU A 335 1.16 -13.94 -15.88
C LEU A 335 2.42 -13.06 -16.03
N ASN A 336 2.52 -12.26 -17.09
CA ASN A 336 3.63 -11.33 -17.27
C ASN A 336 3.67 -10.22 -16.21
N GLU A 337 2.54 -9.90 -15.58
CA GLU A 337 2.47 -8.98 -14.44
C GLU A 337 2.81 -9.66 -13.10
N LEU A 338 2.68 -10.99 -13.02
CA LEU A 338 2.96 -11.79 -11.83
C LEU A 338 4.42 -12.23 -11.72
N VAL A 339 5.17 -12.30 -12.82
CA VAL A 339 6.54 -12.82 -12.82
C VAL A 339 7.52 -11.64 -12.75
N ILE A 340 8.17 -11.48 -11.60
CA ILE A 340 9.07 -10.36 -11.32
C ILE A 340 10.51 -10.83 -11.45
N VAL A 341 11.32 -10.13 -12.24
CA VAL A 341 12.77 -10.35 -12.24
C VAL A 341 13.30 -9.80 -10.92
N ALA A 342 13.86 -10.68 -10.08
CA ALA A 342 14.37 -10.29 -8.77
C ALA A 342 15.89 -10.08 -8.77
N ALA A 343 16.61 -10.75 -9.67
CA ALA A 343 18.04 -10.60 -9.82
C ALA A 343 18.50 -11.04 -11.21
N VAL A 344 19.75 -10.72 -11.55
CA VAL A 344 20.46 -11.31 -12.68
C VAL A 344 21.65 -12.09 -12.16
N SER A 345 21.64 -13.41 -12.34
CA SER A 345 22.72 -14.30 -11.91
C SER A 345 23.40 -14.92 -13.13
N ARG A 346 24.72 -14.69 -13.27
CA ARG A 346 25.54 -15.18 -14.40
C ARG A 346 24.94 -14.84 -15.78
N GLY A 347 24.36 -13.64 -15.90
CA GLY A 347 23.74 -13.15 -17.14
C GLY A 347 22.37 -13.76 -17.44
N ARG A 348 21.76 -14.48 -16.51
CA ARG A 348 20.38 -14.99 -16.62
C ARG A 348 19.47 -14.33 -15.59
N PRO A 349 18.23 -13.98 -15.95
CA PRO A 349 17.27 -13.48 -14.98
C PRO A 349 16.92 -14.59 -13.97
N VAL A 350 16.73 -14.19 -12.73
CA VAL A 350 16.19 -15.00 -11.64
C VAL A 350 14.85 -14.37 -11.31
N CYS A 351 13.77 -15.11 -11.52
CA CYS A 351 12.42 -14.60 -11.34
C CYS A 351 11.76 -15.17 -10.09
N ILE A 352 10.87 -14.36 -9.54
CA ILE A 352 9.97 -14.74 -8.47
C ILE A 352 8.53 -14.58 -8.94
N LEU A 353 7.63 -15.32 -8.32
CA LEU A 353 6.22 -15.02 -8.36
C LEU A 353 5.97 -13.81 -7.45
N GLY A 354 5.25 -12.81 -7.95
CA GLY A 354 4.94 -11.56 -7.26
C GLY A 354 3.92 -11.72 -6.13
N ILE A 355 3.87 -12.90 -5.52
CA ILE A 355 2.93 -13.34 -4.48
C ILE A 355 3.74 -13.90 -3.31
N GLY A 356 3.49 -13.36 -2.12
CA GLY A 356 4.02 -13.87 -0.85
C GLY A 356 2.91 -14.35 0.10
N PRO A 357 3.26 -15.11 1.16
CA PRO A 357 2.29 -15.56 2.16
C PRO A 357 2.00 -14.47 3.18
N ALA A 358 0.76 -14.07 3.42
CA ALA A 358 0.34 -12.97 4.32
C ALA A 358 0.69 -13.19 5.82
N GLY A 359 0.98 -14.43 6.22
CA GLY A 359 1.25 -14.79 7.60
C GLY A 359 0.06 -14.45 8.49
N GLN A 360 0.33 -13.73 9.59
CA GLN A 360 -0.72 -13.28 10.51
C GLN A 360 -1.28 -11.88 10.15
N SER A 361 -0.74 -11.24 9.11
CA SER A 361 -1.14 -9.89 8.71
C SER A 361 -2.41 -9.92 7.85
N VAL A 362 -3.04 -8.75 7.69
CA VAL A 362 -4.06 -8.57 6.65
C VAL A 362 -3.45 -8.90 5.29
N ALA A 363 -4.24 -9.50 4.40
CA ALA A 363 -3.79 -9.71 3.04
C ALA A 363 -3.62 -8.35 2.35
N VAL A 364 -2.67 -8.25 1.44
CA VAL A 364 -2.32 -6.99 0.77
C VAL A 364 -2.27 -7.22 -0.73
N LEU A 365 -2.94 -6.36 -1.48
CA LEU A 365 -2.83 -6.28 -2.93
C LEU A 365 -1.95 -5.08 -3.26
N GLY A 366 -0.65 -5.36 -3.38
CA GLY A 366 0.36 -4.37 -3.73
C GLY A 366 0.46 -4.11 -5.24
N ASP A 367 1.59 -3.56 -5.67
CA ASP A 367 1.87 -3.14 -7.04
C ASP A 367 1.65 -4.27 -8.05
N THR A 368 1.98 -5.52 -7.71
CA THR A 368 1.68 -6.69 -8.57
C THR A 368 0.21 -6.79 -8.98
N PHE A 369 -0.72 -6.42 -8.09
CA PHE A 369 -2.14 -6.34 -8.41
C PHE A 369 -2.50 -4.96 -8.98
N LEU A 370 -2.04 -3.88 -8.35
CA LEU A 370 -2.45 -2.52 -8.66
C LEU A 370 -2.05 -2.08 -10.08
N ARG A 371 -1.02 -2.67 -10.71
CA ARG A 371 -0.71 -2.46 -12.13
C ARG A 371 -1.85 -2.90 -13.05
N SER A 372 -2.53 -3.98 -12.69
CA SER A 372 -3.65 -4.56 -13.47
C SER A 372 -5.00 -3.90 -13.19
N ALA A 373 -5.07 -2.95 -12.25
CA ALA A 373 -6.28 -2.24 -11.89
C ALA A 373 -6.13 -0.74 -12.17
N TYR A 374 -7.26 -0.10 -12.50
CA TYR A 374 -7.42 1.32 -12.29
C TYR A 374 -8.23 1.52 -11.02
N VAL A 375 -7.70 2.28 -10.07
CA VAL A 375 -8.27 2.39 -8.72
C VAL A 375 -8.61 3.83 -8.41
N VAL A 376 -9.83 4.10 -7.98
CA VAL A 376 -10.22 5.39 -7.39
C VAL A 376 -10.38 5.19 -5.88
N TYR A 377 -9.58 5.91 -5.11
CA TYR A 377 -9.66 5.99 -3.66
C TYR A 377 -10.51 7.20 -3.30
N ASP A 378 -11.72 6.98 -2.78
CA ASP A 378 -12.63 8.04 -2.36
C ASP A 378 -12.72 8.09 -0.83
N LEU A 379 -11.83 8.87 -0.21
CA LEU A 379 -11.75 9.02 1.25
C LEU A 379 -12.95 9.82 1.79
N GLU A 380 -13.54 10.69 0.96
CA GLU A 380 -14.73 11.47 1.32
C GLU A 380 -15.93 10.56 1.57
N ASN A 381 -16.14 9.58 0.68
CA ASN A 381 -17.29 8.67 0.73
C ASN A 381 -16.98 7.31 1.38
N ASN A 382 -15.71 7.01 1.66
CA ASN A 382 -15.23 5.72 2.17
C ASN A 382 -15.47 4.56 1.19
N GLU A 383 -15.10 4.80 -0.06
CA GLU A 383 -15.33 3.88 -1.17
C GLU A 383 -14.07 3.69 -2.01
N ILE A 384 -13.98 2.51 -2.64
CA ILE A 384 -13.01 2.21 -3.68
C ILE A 384 -13.78 1.92 -4.96
N SER A 385 -13.43 2.58 -6.07
CA SER A 385 -13.93 2.19 -7.39
C SER A 385 -12.85 1.49 -8.21
N LEU A 386 -13.17 0.33 -8.77
CA LEU A 386 -12.25 -0.50 -9.54
C LEU A 386 -12.73 -0.68 -10.98
N ALA A 387 -11.78 -0.69 -11.90
CA ALA A 387 -11.96 -1.16 -13.27
C ALA A 387 -10.67 -1.86 -13.75
N GLN A 388 -10.81 -2.75 -14.75
CA GLN A 388 -9.64 -3.35 -15.39
C GLN A 388 -8.79 -2.27 -16.04
N THR A 389 -7.48 -2.28 -15.80
CA THR A 389 -6.57 -1.30 -16.42
C THR A 389 -6.58 -1.38 -17.95
N ASN A 390 -6.33 -0.25 -18.60
CA ASN A 390 -5.95 -0.18 -19.99
C ASN A 390 -4.43 0.10 -20.06
N PHE A 391 -3.64 -0.97 -20.15
CA PHE A 391 -2.19 -0.87 -20.22
C PHE A 391 -1.72 -0.03 -21.40
N ASN A 392 -0.66 0.75 -21.20
CA ASN A 392 -0.03 1.58 -22.24
C ASN A 392 -0.99 2.56 -22.94
N ALA A 393 -2.11 2.92 -22.30
CA ALA A 393 -3.04 3.91 -22.83
C ALA A 393 -2.36 5.27 -22.98
N THR A 394 -2.30 5.77 -24.22
CA THR A 394 -1.65 7.06 -24.55
C THR A 394 -2.64 8.22 -24.63
N SER A 395 -3.92 7.95 -24.87
CA SER A 395 -4.97 8.97 -24.83
C SER A 395 -5.40 9.25 -23.39
N GLU A 396 -5.98 10.43 -23.18
CA GLU A 396 -6.39 10.91 -21.86
C GLU A 396 -7.77 11.57 -21.97
N ASN A 397 -8.65 11.22 -21.05
CA ASN A 397 -9.95 11.86 -20.86
C ASN A 397 -10.19 12.08 -19.37
N ILE A 398 -9.50 13.09 -18.84
CA ILE A 398 -9.54 13.44 -17.42
C ILE A 398 -10.86 14.15 -17.08
N GLN A 399 -11.57 13.58 -16.11
CA GLN A 399 -12.80 14.10 -15.54
C GLN A 399 -12.60 14.39 -14.05
N GLU A 400 -13.21 15.47 -13.59
CA GLU A 400 -13.19 15.92 -12.20
C GLU A 400 -14.11 15.06 -11.33
N ILE A 401 -13.62 14.59 -10.18
CA ILE A 401 -14.43 14.00 -9.11
C ILE A 401 -15.15 15.14 -8.39
N ARG A 402 -16.48 15.03 -8.34
CA ARG A 402 -17.35 16.03 -7.71
C ARG A 402 -17.58 15.68 -6.24
N GLU A 403 -18.12 16.64 -5.49
CA GLU A 403 -18.61 16.37 -4.14
C GLU A 403 -19.84 15.44 -4.16
N GLY A 404 -20.03 14.68 -3.08
CA GLY A 404 -21.19 13.79 -2.86
C GLY A 404 -20.91 12.33 -3.21
N SER A 405 -21.85 11.47 -2.84
CA SER A 405 -21.73 10.00 -2.97
C SER A 405 -21.62 9.49 -4.41
N ASP A 406 -22.13 10.26 -5.37
CA ASP A 406 -22.06 9.94 -6.81
C ASP A 406 -21.00 10.81 -7.52
N GLY A 407 -19.98 11.24 -6.76
CA GLY A 407 -18.96 12.19 -7.19
C GLY A 407 -18.01 11.66 -8.25
N VAL A 408 -17.73 10.34 -8.20
CA VAL A 408 -16.83 9.66 -9.15
C VAL A 408 -17.52 9.49 -10.51
N PRO A 409 -17.00 10.07 -11.60
CA PRO A 409 -17.64 10.02 -12.90
C PRO A 409 -17.76 8.59 -13.45
N ASN A 410 -18.95 8.24 -13.95
CA ASN A 410 -19.27 6.94 -14.56
C ASN A 410 -18.98 5.72 -13.66
N ALA A 411 -18.98 5.90 -12.35
CA ALA A 411 -18.91 4.79 -11.40
C ALA A 411 -20.31 4.29 -11.03
N THR A 412 -20.45 2.98 -10.85
CA THR A 412 -21.69 2.35 -10.41
C THR A 412 -21.46 1.50 -9.16
N GLY A 413 -22.30 1.69 -8.15
CA GLY A 413 -22.26 0.89 -6.93
C GLY A 413 -22.52 -0.60 -7.17
N VAL A 414 -21.74 -1.45 -6.53
CA VAL A 414 -21.85 -2.91 -6.65
C VAL A 414 -22.96 -3.42 -5.74
N ALA A 415 -24.02 -3.96 -6.34
CA ALA A 415 -25.14 -4.51 -5.59
C ALA A 415 -24.71 -5.72 -4.75
N GLY A 416 -24.99 -5.67 -3.44
CA GLY A 416 -24.61 -6.75 -2.51
C GLY A 416 -23.12 -6.77 -2.16
N ALA A 417 -22.39 -5.67 -2.40
CA ALA A 417 -20.99 -5.55 -2.00
C ALA A 417 -20.80 -5.84 -0.50
N VAL A 418 -19.78 -6.64 -0.20
CA VAL A 418 -19.42 -6.98 1.18
C VAL A 418 -18.80 -5.76 1.86
N SER A 419 -19.53 -5.19 2.82
CA SER A 419 -19.10 -4.04 3.64
C SER A 419 -18.57 -4.43 5.03
N THR A 420 -18.55 -5.72 5.35
CA THR A 420 -18.02 -6.24 6.62
C THR A 420 -17.22 -7.52 6.39
N ALA A 421 -16.02 -7.58 6.97
CA ALA A 421 -15.20 -8.79 7.03
C ALA A 421 -14.46 -8.83 8.36
N ALA A 422 -14.10 -10.03 8.82
CA ALA A 422 -13.29 -10.19 10.03
C ALA A 422 -11.85 -9.76 9.71
N VAL A 423 -11.56 -8.46 9.85
CA VAL A 423 -10.19 -7.96 9.71
C VAL A 423 -9.40 -8.39 10.95
N GLY A 424 -8.48 -9.34 10.76
CA GLY A 424 -7.65 -9.88 11.84
C GLY A 424 -6.82 -8.78 12.50
N THR A 425 -6.76 -8.78 13.83
CA THR A 425 -5.99 -7.82 14.63
C THR A 425 -4.51 -8.21 14.81
N GLY A 426 -4.04 -9.22 14.08
CA GLY A 426 -2.81 -9.96 14.36
C GLY A 426 -1.65 -9.69 13.38
N GLY A 427 -1.54 -8.50 12.79
CA GLY A 427 -0.42 -8.15 11.89
C GLY A 427 0.32 -6.90 12.36
N PRO A 428 1.62 -6.75 12.08
CA PRO A 428 2.25 -5.44 12.15
C PRO A 428 1.57 -4.53 11.12
N ARG A 429 1.25 -3.31 11.53
CA ARG A 429 0.63 -2.27 10.71
C ARG A 429 1.28 -0.95 11.08
N VAL A 430 1.23 0.05 10.19
CA VAL A 430 1.84 1.37 10.46
C VAL A 430 1.25 1.97 11.76
N ASN A 431 -0.08 1.87 11.94
CA ASN A 431 -0.81 2.32 13.15
C ASN A 431 -1.93 1.37 13.63
N GLY A 432 -1.91 0.09 13.25
CA GLY A 432 -2.89 -0.88 13.75
C GLY A 432 -2.82 -1.02 15.28
N PRO A 433 -3.96 -1.15 15.97
CA PRO A 433 -4.00 -1.15 17.42
C PRO A 433 -3.13 -2.29 18.00
N SER A 434 -2.09 -1.93 18.76
CA SER A 434 -1.32 -2.88 19.55
C SER A 434 -2.21 -3.50 20.62
N VAL A 435 -2.40 -4.82 20.61
CA VAL A 435 -3.09 -5.52 21.71
C VAL A 435 -2.12 -6.51 22.34
N THR A 436 -1.74 -6.20 23.58
CA THR A 436 -1.27 -7.19 24.56
C THR A 436 -2.36 -8.24 24.74
N GLY A 437 -2.06 -9.48 24.37
CA GLY A 437 -3.04 -10.57 24.31
C GLY A 437 -3.87 -10.74 25.58
N GLY A 438 -5.18 -10.50 25.47
CA GLY A 438 -6.21 -11.02 26.36
C GLY A 438 -6.96 -12.11 25.61
N GLY A 439 -6.81 -13.36 26.07
CA GLY A 439 -7.27 -14.56 25.36
C GLY A 439 -8.78 -14.64 25.14
N GLY A 440 -9.15 -15.14 23.97
CA GLY A 440 -10.51 -15.52 23.60
C GLY A 440 -10.48 -16.54 22.46
N GLY A 441 -10.54 -17.82 22.85
CA GLY A 441 -10.62 -19.07 22.07
C GLY A 441 -10.66 -19.05 20.54
N ILE A 442 -9.60 -19.62 19.94
CA ILE A 442 -9.70 -20.37 18.69
C ILE A 442 -9.32 -21.81 19.02
N GLU A 443 -10.21 -22.75 18.71
CA GLU A 443 -10.03 -24.19 18.94
C GLU A 443 -8.81 -24.71 18.18
N THR A 444 -7.78 -25.14 18.92
CA THR A 444 -6.61 -25.82 18.37
C THR A 444 -6.76 -27.33 18.54
N SER A 445 -6.73 -28.06 17.43
CA SER A 445 -6.52 -29.50 17.39
C SER A 445 -5.19 -29.88 18.05
N THR A 446 -5.26 -30.87 18.93
CA THR A 446 -4.19 -31.35 19.81
C THR A 446 -3.00 -31.96 19.07
N ALA A 447 -1.81 -31.41 19.31
CA ALA A 447 -0.56 -32.16 19.28
C ALA A 447 0.23 -31.80 20.55
N ALA A 448 0.37 -32.79 21.44
CA ALA A 448 1.02 -32.62 22.74
C ALA A 448 2.54 -32.42 22.58
N ALA A 449 3.07 -31.38 23.21
CA ALA A 449 4.50 -31.22 23.45
C ALA A 449 4.76 -31.05 24.96
N MET A 450 5.66 -31.89 25.48
CA MET A 450 6.08 -31.94 26.88
C MET A 450 6.94 -30.72 27.26
N PRO A 451 6.91 -30.25 28.52
CA PRO A 451 7.65 -29.05 28.94
C PRO A 451 9.14 -29.34 29.17
N VAL A 452 10.01 -28.55 28.54
CA VAL A 452 11.45 -28.48 28.86
C VAL A 452 11.65 -27.29 29.80
N ALA A 453 12.13 -27.57 31.01
CA ALA A 453 12.44 -26.59 32.03
C ALA A 453 13.69 -25.77 31.66
N THR A 454 13.57 -24.45 31.66
CA THR A 454 14.68 -23.50 31.52
C THR A 454 15.34 -23.25 32.87
N ALA A 455 16.62 -23.62 33.01
CA ALA A 455 17.44 -23.24 34.16
C ALA A 455 18.03 -21.84 33.95
N ASN A 456 17.73 -20.95 34.88
CA ASN A 456 18.22 -19.57 34.96
C ASN A 456 19.40 -19.52 35.95
N PRO A 457 20.63 -19.15 35.57
CA PRO A 457 21.68 -18.90 36.54
C PRO A 457 21.81 -17.39 36.77
N TRP A 458 21.78 -16.96 38.03
CA TRP A 458 22.82 -16.11 38.65
C TRP A 458 22.39 -15.71 40.07
N ILE A 459 23.42 -15.55 40.92
CA ILE A 459 23.45 -15.01 42.28
C ILE A 459 23.29 -16.03 43.44
N GLY A 460 24.45 -16.48 43.93
CA GLY A 460 24.86 -16.20 45.31
C GLY A 460 24.89 -17.36 46.31
N GLY A 461 26.09 -17.69 46.79
CA GLY A 461 26.27 -18.28 48.13
C GLY A 461 27.09 -19.57 48.19
N ALA A 462 28.41 -19.44 48.25
CA ALA A 462 29.30 -20.52 48.67
C ALA A 462 29.27 -20.70 50.19
N ALA A 463 29.06 -21.93 50.66
CA ALA A 463 29.47 -22.36 52.00
C ALA A 463 29.79 -23.87 52.03
N ILE A 464 31.09 -24.14 52.21
CA ILE A 464 31.70 -25.13 53.13
C ILE A 464 31.81 -26.62 52.69
N ALA A 465 33.08 -27.07 52.84
CA ALA A 465 33.61 -28.43 53.05
C ALA A 465 33.60 -29.40 51.86
N GLY A 466 34.68 -30.09 51.52
CA GLY A 466 36.00 -30.23 52.14
C GLY A 466 36.74 -31.38 51.44
N ALA A 467 38.08 -31.41 51.60
CA ALA A 467 39.01 -32.55 51.42
C ALA A 467 38.85 -33.41 50.15
N GLY A 468 39.84 -33.65 49.30
CA GLY A 468 41.28 -33.63 49.47
C GLY A 468 41.86 -34.52 48.36
N ILE A 469 42.97 -34.08 47.78
CA ILE A 469 44.12 -34.87 47.32
C ILE A 469 43.85 -36.34 46.93
N LEU A 470 43.97 -36.70 45.64
CA LEU A 470 45.08 -37.50 45.10
C LEU A 470 44.84 -37.95 43.65
N MET A 471 45.98 -38.05 42.98
CA MET A 471 46.26 -38.50 41.61
C MET A 471 45.65 -39.86 41.25
N GLY A 472 45.46 -40.10 39.94
CA GLY A 472 45.44 -41.47 39.43
C GLY A 472 44.83 -41.67 38.05
N PHE A 473 45.68 -41.53 37.02
CA PHE A 473 45.83 -42.37 35.82
C PHE A 473 44.64 -43.08 35.14
N ASN A 474 44.69 -42.99 33.80
CA ASN A 474 44.12 -43.86 32.75
C ASN A 474 42.58 -43.81 32.64
N GLY A 475 41.99 -43.49 31.49
CA GLY A 475 42.37 -43.86 30.13
C GLY A 475 41.27 -44.77 29.60
N PHE A 476 40.28 -44.16 28.94
CA PHE A 476 39.55 -44.60 27.75
C PHE A 476 38.61 -43.47 27.31
#